data_AF-A0AAU9VLK6-F1
#
_entry.id   AF-A0AAU9VLK6-F1
#
_cell.length_a   1.000
_cell.length_b   1.000
_cell.length_c   1.000
_cell.angle_alpha   90.00
_cell.angle_beta   90.00
_cell.angle_gamma   90.00
#
_symmetry.space_group_name_H-M   'P 1'
#
loop_
_entity.id
_entity.type
_entity.pdbx_description
1 polymer ?
#
loop_
_entity_poly.entity_id
_entity_poly.type
_entity_poly.pdbx_seq_one_letter_code
_entity_poly.pdbx_strand_id
1 'polypeptide(L)'
;MAEWRQFANKQRQKRATKGKRPARESVEAKDEIIVQRMSSEVTGKQQKYTRIGPREFVPFEIDNITFDRIVESCQKYFAAQIDKDMICDVLAGERGPSCKKMSQIPDHKVFYVRFIKMSHAQTKKTRCDDNPRKKAVSEPSPEKVCASKFYPKSLSIQDMLKLGKVISKKSSTVISIYKFDFEHMQWSNVPMEAEFLVAESPFASGGFRRAFKATSITEGFKEVTWVVKKYLKSASEIIKATQETEESHTKKSVQMLLGPQFCIPTEGTN
;
A
#
# COMPACT_ATOMS: atom_id res chain seq x y z
N MET A 1 -12.55 42.05 9.84
CA MET A 1 -12.15 41.14 10.95
C MET A 1 -12.91 39.79 10.96
N ALA A 2 -14.20 39.74 10.62
CA ALA A 2 -14.99 38.50 10.64
C ALA A 2 -14.56 37.47 9.57
N GLU A 3 -14.25 37.93 8.35
CA GLU A 3 -13.83 37.06 7.24
C GLU A 3 -12.50 36.35 7.49
N TRP A 4 -11.54 37.04 8.12
CA TRP A 4 -10.26 36.44 8.52
C TRP A 4 -10.46 35.29 9.52
N ARG A 5 -11.39 35.44 10.46
CA ARG A 5 -11.74 34.39 11.43
C ARG A 5 -12.40 33.19 10.75
N GLN A 6 -13.25 33.42 9.75
CA GLN A 6 -13.86 32.35 8.96
C GLN A 6 -12.81 31.59 8.13
N PHE A 7 -11.89 32.31 7.48
CA PHE A 7 -10.78 31.69 6.74
C PHE A 7 -9.87 30.87 7.66
N ALA A 8 -9.46 31.43 8.80
CA ALA A 8 -8.63 30.74 9.78
C ALA A 8 -9.31 29.47 10.33
N ASN A 9 -10.61 29.52 10.62
CA ASN A 9 -11.37 28.34 11.03
C ASN A 9 -11.46 27.28 9.92
N LYS A 10 -11.64 27.69 8.66
CA LYS A 10 -11.66 26.77 7.50
C LYS A 10 -10.30 26.09 7.31
N GLN A 11 -9.19 26.80 7.51
CA GLN A 11 -7.84 26.22 7.47
C GLN A 11 -7.58 25.29 8.67
N ARG A 12 -8.06 25.63 9.86
CA ARG A 12 -7.94 24.81 11.07
C ARG A 12 -8.73 23.50 10.95
N GLN A 13 -9.94 23.54 10.38
CA GLN A 13 -10.73 22.34 10.07
C GLN A 13 -10.02 21.42 9.07
N LYS A 14 -9.41 21.97 8.01
CA LYS A 14 -8.60 21.20 7.03
C LYS A 14 -7.37 20.53 7.66
N ARG A 15 -6.78 21.15 8.68
CA ARG A 15 -5.65 20.57 9.45
C ARG A 15 -6.12 19.50 10.43
N ALA A 16 -7.30 19.66 11.04
CA ALA A 16 -7.89 18.68 11.95
C ALA A 16 -8.38 17.40 11.24
N THR A 17 -8.90 17.50 10.01
CA THR A 17 -9.32 16.33 9.22
C THR A 17 -8.15 15.49 8.69
N LYS A 18 -6.96 16.08 8.51
CA LYS A 18 -5.73 15.32 8.21
C LYS A 18 -5.11 14.61 9.43
N GLY A 19 -5.62 14.85 10.64
CA GLY A 19 -5.12 14.25 11.88
C GLY A 19 -5.81 12.95 12.30
N LYS A 20 -6.94 12.58 11.69
CA LYS A 20 -7.51 11.24 11.89
C LYS A 20 -6.70 10.26 11.05
N ARG A 21 -5.77 9.56 11.72
CA ARG A 21 -5.13 8.35 11.20
C ARG A 21 -6.20 7.50 10.50
N PRO A 22 -6.05 7.15 9.21
CA PRO A 22 -6.90 6.14 8.63
C PRO A 22 -6.75 4.87 9.46
N ALA A 23 -7.89 4.20 9.70
CA ALA A 23 -7.90 2.89 10.30
C ALA A 23 -6.92 1.99 9.54
N ARG A 24 -6.17 1.20 10.30
CA ARG A 24 -5.15 0.26 9.84
C ARG A 24 -5.73 -0.60 8.72
N GLU A 25 -5.40 -0.24 7.48
CA GLU A 25 -5.65 -1.08 6.30
C GLU A 25 -4.86 -2.37 6.55
N SER A 26 -5.58 -3.49 6.63
CA SER A 26 -4.98 -4.82 6.63
C SER A 26 -4.11 -4.90 5.39
N VAL A 27 -2.81 -5.06 5.59
CA VAL A 27 -1.85 -5.16 4.50
C VAL A 27 -2.20 -6.44 3.75
N GLU A 28 -2.84 -6.30 2.60
CA GLU A 28 -2.93 -7.36 1.60
C GLU A 28 -1.51 -7.89 1.37
N ALA A 29 -1.38 -9.21 1.39
CA ALA A 29 -0.17 -9.93 1.07
C ALA A 29 0.40 -9.40 -0.25
N LYS A 30 1.42 -8.56 -0.15
CA LYS A 30 2.26 -8.21 -1.27
C LYS A 30 3.42 -9.17 -1.20
N ASP A 31 3.68 -9.86 -2.31
CA ASP A 31 4.84 -10.73 -2.48
C ASP A 31 6.19 -9.99 -2.33
N GLU A 32 6.15 -8.67 -2.06
CA GLU A 32 7.28 -7.78 -1.91
C GLU A 32 7.01 -6.74 -0.81
N ILE A 33 8.01 -6.50 0.04
CA ILE A 33 8.02 -5.40 1.02
C ILE A 33 8.91 -4.26 0.53
N ILE A 34 8.50 -3.01 0.80
CA ILE A 34 9.31 -1.84 0.44
C ILE A 34 10.26 -1.53 1.60
N VAL A 35 11.55 -1.51 1.29
CA VAL A 35 12.61 -1.29 2.25
C VAL A 35 13.38 -0.02 1.93
N GLN A 36 13.55 0.84 2.94
CA GLN A 36 14.48 1.97 2.90
C GLN A 36 15.68 1.65 3.79
N ARG A 37 16.85 1.47 3.18
CA ARG A 37 18.09 1.28 3.91
C ARG A 37 18.57 2.60 4.53
N MET A 38 18.99 2.51 5.78
CA MET A 38 19.45 3.60 6.62
C MET A 38 20.89 3.34 7.09
N SER A 39 21.62 4.41 7.39
CA SER A 39 22.94 4.35 8.02
C SER A 39 22.87 3.74 9.42
N SER A 40 23.97 3.12 9.84
CA SER A 40 24.14 2.52 11.17
C SER A 40 24.07 3.58 12.27
N GLU A 41 24.63 4.75 12.01
CA GLU A 41 24.76 5.87 12.93
C GLU A 41 23.88 7.06 12.52
N VAL A 42 23.50 7.85 13.52
CA VAL A 42 22.79 9.11 13.30
C VAL A 42 23.81 10.21 13.02
N THR A 43 23.49 11.11 12.10
CA THR A 43 24.37 12.23 11.74
C THR A 43 23.69 13.58 11.98
N GLY A 44 24.52 14.61 12.17
CA GLY A 44 24.11 16.01 12.28
C GLY A 44 23.42 16.39 13.60
N LYS A 45 23.11 17.69 13.73
CA LYS A 45 22.51 18.29 14.95
C LYS A 45 21.13 17.71 15.30
N GLN A 46 20.42 17.17 14.32
CA GLN A 46 19.08 16.60 14.49
C GLN A 46 19.08 15.09 14.80
N GLN A 47 20.26 14.45 14.91
CA GLN A 47 20.42 13.03 15.16
C GLN A 47 19.51 12.15 14.28
N LYS A 48 19.66 12.33 12.96
CA LYS A 48 18.85 11.62 11.96
C LYS A 48 19.67 10.56 11.25
N TYR A 49 19.08 9.41 10.99
CA TYR A 49 19.70 8.42 10.12
C TYR A 49 19.66 8.90 8.66
N THR A 50 20.78 8.80 7.97
CA THR A 50 20.89 9.10 6.53
C THR A 50 20.42 7.90 5.71
N ARG A 51 19.69 8.15 4.62
CA ARG A 51 19.26 7.12 3.68
C ARG A 51 20.45 6.61 2.86
N ILE A 52 20.59 5.31 2.72
CA ILE A 52 21.62 4.69 1.87
C ILE A 52 20.94 4.14 0.63
N GLY A 53 21.07 4.85 -0.49
CA GLY A 53 20.52 4.45 -1.78
C GLY A 53 18.99 4.66 -1.91
N PRO A 54 18.43 4.24 -3.05
CA PRO A 54 16.99 4.29 -3.32
C PRO A 54 16.21 3.30 -2.44
N ARG A 55 14.87 3.32 -2.54
CA ARG A 55 14.02 2.30 -1.94
C ARG A 55 14.06 1.04 -2.78
N GLU A 56 14.15 -0.09 -2.11
CA GLU A 56 14.26 -1.40 -2.75
C GLU A 56 13.04 -2.25 -2.42
N PHE A 57 12.61 -3.07 -3.37
CA PHE A 57 11.55 -4.05 -3.20
C PHE A 57 12.21 -5.37 -2.80
N VAL A 58 11.97 -5.83 -1.58
CA VAL A 58 12.52 -7.07 -1.06
C VAL A 58 11.44 -8.16 -1.21
N PRO A 59 11.74 -9.28 -1.90
CA PRO A 59 10.81 -10.40 -2.02
C PRO A 59 10.38 -10.92 -0.64
N PHE A 60 9.09 -11.18 -0.48
CA PHE A 60 8.46 -11.64 0.76
C PHE A 60 7.38 -12.70 0.43
N GLU A 61 7.78 -13.96 0.45
CA GLU A 61 7.04 -15.10 -0.13
C GLU A 61 5.80 -15.56 0.70
N ILE A 62 5.34 -14.81 1.72
CA ILE A 62 4.33 -15.30 2.68
C ILE A 62 3.32 -14.21 3.08
N ASP A 63 2.04 -14.60 3.14
CA ASP A 63 0.87 -13.73 3.38
C ASP A 63 0.88 -12.94 4.71
N ASN A 64 1.70 -13.33 5.69
CA ASN A 64 1.70 -12.73 7.03
C ASN A 64 3.01 -11.97 7.33
N ILE A 65 2.91 -10.64 7.36
CA ILE A 65 4.00 -9.73 7.74
C ILE A 65 4.25 -9.81 9.26
N THR A 66 5.29 -10.53 9.65
CA THR A 66 5.77 -10.60 11.04
C THR A 66 7.17 -9.98 11.17
N PHE A 67 7.49 -9.49 12.38
CA PHE A 67 8.73 -8.78 12.64
C PHE A 67 9.98 -9.62 12.31
N ASP A 68 10.03 -10.85 12.79
CA ASP A 68 11.20 -11.73 12.61
C ASP A 68 11.41 -12.09 11.13
N ARG A 69 10.32 -12.26 10.37
CA ARG A 69 10.39 -12.55 8.94
C ARG A 69 10.86 -11.36 8.11
N ILE A 70 10.52 -10.12 8.51
CA ILE A 70 11.07 -8.91 7.87
C ILE A 70 12.59 -8.88 8.05
N VAL A 71 13.07 -9.13 9.27
CA VAL A 71 14.51 -9.17 9.58
C VAL A 71 15.21 -10.24 8.74
N GLU A 72 14.68 -11.47 8.73
CA GLU A 72 15.22 -12.60 7.96
C GLU A 72 15.26 -12.32 6.46
N SER A 73 14.17 -11.80 5.90
CA SER A 73 14.07 -11.48 4.46
C SER A 73 15.04 -10.37 4.06
N CYS A 74 15.14 -9.31 4.87
CA CYS A 74 16.10 -8.23 4.63
C CYS A 74 17.55 -8.73 4.74
N GLN A 75 17.87 -9.56 5.73
CA GLN A 75 19.22 -10.13 5.86
C GLN A 75 19.58 -10.99 4.66
N LYS A 76 18.67 -11.85 4.21
CA LYS A 76 18.89 -12.72 3.04
C LYS A 76 19.09 -11.91 1.76
N TYR A 77 18.27 -10.90 1.53
CA TYR A 77 18.33 -10.07 0.33
C TYR A 77 19.61 -9.21 0.27
N PHE A 78 20.01 -8.62 1.40
CA PHE A 78 21.20 -7.77 1.46
C PHE A 78 22.49 -8.52 1.79
N ALA A 79 22.47 -9.86 1.92
CA ALA A 79 23.63 -10.68 2.31
C ALA A 79 24.88 -10.44 1.45
N ALA A 80 24.71 -10.16 0.15
CA ALA A 80 25.83 -9.86 -0.75
C ALA A 80 26.44 -8.46 -0.54
N GLN A 81 25.75 -7.56 0.16
CA GLN A 81 26.13 -6.15 0.37
C GLN A 81 26.53 -5.86 1.83
N ILE A 82 26.39 -6.83 2.73
CA ILE A 82 26.67 -6.68 4.17
C ILE A 82 27.69 -7.72 4.62
N ASP A 83 28.51 -7.37 5.61
CA ASP A 83 29.43 -8.33 6.22
C ASP A 83 28.66 -9.42 6.97
N LYS A 84 29.23 -10.63 7.06
CA LYS A 84 28.62 -11.80 7.75
C LYS A 84 28.25 -11.54 9.22
N ASP A 85 28.83 -10.52 9.83
CA ASP A 85 28.67 -10.19 11.25
C ASP A 85 27.62 -9.08 11.49
N MET A 86 26.91 -8.66 10.44
CA MET A 86 25.92 -7.58 10.49
C MET A 86 24.51 -8.11 10.70
N ILE A 87 23.82 -7.56 11.69
CA ILE A 87 22.43 -7.86 12.00
C ILE A 87 21.54 -6.77 11.45
N CYS A 88 20.39 -7.16 10.89
CA CYS A 88 19.36 -6.23 10.45
C CYS A 88 18.57 -5.71 11.65
N ASP A 89 18.51 -4.39 11.79
CA ASP A 89 17.77 -3.68 12.84
C ASP A 89 16.71 -2.78 12.21
N VAL A 90 15.45 -3.01 12.57
CA VAL A 90 14.28 -2.29 12.03
C VAL A 90 14.01 -1.05 12.87
N LEU A 91 13.80 0.10 12.22
CA LEU A 91 13.57 1.38 12.87
C LEU A 91 12.11 1.82 12.76
N ALA A 92 11.63 2.56 13.76
CA ALA A 92 10.28 3.16 13.71
C ALA A 92 10.18 4.33 12.71
N GLY A 93 11.27 4.71 12.05
CA GLY A 93 11.34 5.81 11.08
C GLY A 93 12.74 6.40 10.98
N GLU A 94 12.90 7.49 10.23
CA GLU A 94 14.20 8.13 9.99
C GLU A 94 14.85 8.73 11.26
N ARG A 95 14.04 8.99 12.28
CA ARG A 95 14.46 9.44 13.63
C ARG A 95 13.97 8.49 14.72
N GLY A 96 13.43 7.34 14.33
CA GLY A 96 12.80 6.41 15.25
C GLY A 96 13.83 5.56 15.99
N PRO A 97 13.51 5.09 17.21
CA PRO A 97 14.30 4.06 17.86
C PRO A 97 14.20 2.73 17.10
N SER A 98 15.07 1.78 17.47
CA SER A 98 14.97 0.39 17.06
C SER A 98 13.67 -0.25 17.56
N CYS A 99 12.98 -0.92 16.65
CA CYS A 99 11.81 -1.73 16.92
C CYS A 99 12.23 -3.15 17.31
N LYS A 100 11.48 -3.76 18.22
CA LYS A 100 11.61 -5.17 18.63
C LYS A 100 10.34 -5.97 18.39
N LYS A 101 9.23 -5.28 18.09
CA LYS A 101 7.90 -5.86 17.93
C LYS A 101 7.17 -5.13 16.81
N MET A 102 6.25 -5.85 16.16
CA MET A 102 5.45 -5.30 15.06
C MET A 102 4.63 -4.06 15.45
N SER A 103 4.15 -3.99 16.70
CA SER A 103 3.34 -2.86 17.19
C SER A 103 4.10 -1.53 17.30
N GLN A 104 5.43 -1.56 17.28
CA GLN A 104 6.27 -0.37 17.37
C GLN A 104 6.50 0.28 16.00
N ILE A 105 6.16 -0.41 14.91
CA ILE A 105 6.32 0.08 13.55
C ILE A 105 5.08 0.92 13.20
N PRO A 106 5.23 2.24 12.98
CA PRO A 106 4.08 3.12 12.77
C PRO A 106 3.51 3.04 11.36
N ASP A 107 4.34 2.66 10.37
CA ASP A 107 3.95 2.54 8.96
C ASP A 107 4.43 1.19 8.40
N HIS A 108 3.48 0.38 7.94
CA HIS A 108 3.76 -0.93 7.36
C HIS A 108 3.97 -0.84 5.83
N LYS A 109 3.91 0.36 5.24
CA LYS A 109 4.14 0.57 3.80
C LYS A 109 5.62 0.60 3.44
N VAL A 110 6.47 1.13 4.33
CA VAL A 110 7.92 1.23 4.12
C VAL A 110 8.63 0.87 5.41
N PHE A 111 9.48 -0.15 5.36
CA PHE A 111 10.32 -0.55 6.48
C PHE A 111 11.66 0.17 6.42
N TYR A 112 11.99 0.89 7.49
CA TYR A 112 13.30 1.51 7.66
C TYR A 112 14.22 0.50 8.34
N VAL A 113 15.33 0.14 7.71
CA VAL A 113 16.27 -0.86 8.26
C VAL A 113 17.70 -0.36 8.16
N ARG A 114 18.48 -0.69 9.17
CA ARG A 114 19.92 -0.50 9.20
C ARG A 114 20.62 -1.80 9.50
N PHE A 115 21.91 -1.87 9.17
CA PHE A 115 22.75 -3.01 9.49
C PHE A 115 23.77 -2.59 10.55
N ILE A 116 23.82 -3.35 11.65
CA ILE A 116 24.70 -3.07 12.80
C ILE A 116 25.54 -4.30 13.11
N LYS A 117 26.81 -4.10 13.50
CA LYS A 117 27.68 -5.20 13.92
C LYS A 117 27.13 -5.83 15.21
N MET A 118 27.18 -7.15 15.30
CA MET A 118 26.71 -7.93 16.45
C MET A 118 27.36 -7.48 17.78
N SER A 119 28.60 -6.97 17.75
CA SER A 119 29.31 -6.42 18.91
C SER A 119 28.68 -5.14 19.50
N HIS A 120 28.01 -4.32 18.68
CA HIS A 120 27.34 -3.09 19.12
C HIS A 120 25.87 -3.30 19.52
N ALA A 121 25.29 -4.47 19.25
CA ALA A 121 23.91 -4.80 19.61
C ALA A 121 23.72 -4.97 21.12
N GLN A 122 24.77 -5.35 21.86
CA GLN A 122 24.71 -5.54 23.31
C GLN A 122 25.02 -4.27 24.13
N THR A 123 25.69 -3.26 23.55
CA THR A 123 26.22 -2.11 24.29
C THR A 123 25.29 -0.89 24.39
N LYS A 124 24.11 -0.90 23.74
CA LYS A 124 23.10 0.15 23.88
C LYS A 124 21.89 -0.32 24.71
N LYS A 125 22.16 -0.95 25.87
CA LYS A 125 21.26 -0.82 27.02
C LYS A 125 21.61 0.50 27.72
N THR A 126 20.57 1.20 28.19
CA THR A 126 20.59 2.39 29.07
C THR A 126 21.24 3.67 28.55
N ARG A 127 20.39 4.61 28.11
CA ARG A 127 20.36 5.97 28.68
C ARG A 127 18.91 6.37 28.88
N CYS A 128 18.35 5.93 30.00
CA CYS A 128 17.32 6.72 30.67
C CYS A 128 18.07 7.89 31.30
N ASP A 129 17.65 9.12 31.01
CA ASP A 129 18.15 10.31 31.70
C ASP A 129 17.95 10.14 33.21
N ASP A 130 19.05 9.96 33.93
CA ASP A 130 19.11 10.10 35.38
C ASP A 130 19.17 11.60 35.67
N ASN A 131 18.07 12.16 36.16
CA ASN A 131 18.09 13.44 36.84
C ASN A 131 17.48 13.25 38.24
N PRO A 132 18.29 13.23 39.30
CA PRO A 132 17.79 12.99 40.64
C PRO A 132 17.38 14.33 41.25
N ARG A 133 16.09 14.57 41.45
CA ARG A 133 15.66 15.56 42.45
C ARG A 133 14.27 15.29 43.04
N LYS A 134 14.36 14.93 44.33
CA LYS A 134 13.42 15.11 45.45
C LYS A 134 12.46 13.95 45.75
N LYS A 135 12.86 13.23 46.81
CA LYS A 135 12.10 12.32 47.65
C LYS A 135 10.84 13.00 48.21
N ALA A 136 9.74 12.25 48.27
CA ALA A 136 8.81 12.30 49.38
C ALA A 136 8.44 10.85 49.74
N VAL A 137 8.63 10.51 51.01
CA VAL A 137 8.39 9.20 51.62
C VAL A 137 6.93 9.15 52.09
N SER A 138 6.26 8.01 51.89
CA SER A 138 5.17 7.55 52.75
C SER A 138 5.02 6.02 52.60
N GLU A 139 5.53 5.30 53.60
CA GLU A 139 5.04 4.11 54.35
C GLU A 139 3.88 3.22 53.79
N PRO A 140 3.75 1.96 54.27
CA PRO A 140 3.60 0.76 53.43
C PRO A 140 2.16 0.25 53.17
N SER A 141 2.13 -0.74 52.28
CA SER A 141 1.05 -1.62 51.78
C SER A 141 -0.20 -1.86 52.64
N PRO A 142 -1.31 -2.25 51.97
CA PRO A 142 -2.03 -3.46 52.37
C PRO A 142 -2.00 -4.52 51.26
N GLU A 143 -1.97 -5.78 51.69
CA GLU A 143 -1.99 -6.97 50.84
C GLU A 143 -3.32 -7.17 50.07
N LYS A 144 -3.17 -7.74 48.87
CA LYS A 144 -4.05 -8.70 48.15
C LYS A 144 -5.51 -8.35 47.86
N VAL A 145 -5.84 -8.18 46.56
CA VAL A 145 -7.00 -8.85 45.94
C VAL A 145 -6.70 -9.27 44.48
N CYS A 146 -6.75 -10.60 44.28
CA CYS A 146 -6.95 -11.39 43.06
C CYS A 146 -6.68 -10.78 41.66
N ALA A 147 -5.73 -11.39 40.94
CA ALA A 147 -5.71 -11.43 39.49
C ALA A 147 -6.98 -12.12 38.96
N SER A 148 -7.96 -11.33 38.52
CA SER A 148 -9.05 -11.83 37.69
C SER A 148 -8.45 -12.30 36.36
N LYS A 149 -8.43 -13.62 36.15
CA LYS A 149 -8.16 -14.21 34.83
C LYS A 149 -9.35 -13.85 33.94
N PHE A 150 -9.22 -12.77 33.17
CA PHE A 150 -10.19 -12.41 32.15
C PHE A 150 -10.10 -13.42 31.01
N TYR A 151 -11.03 -14.37 30.97
CA TYR A 151 -11.23 -15.24 29.82
C TYR A 151 -12.15 -14.50 28.84
N PRO A 152 -11.78 -14.38 27.55
CA PRO A 152 -12.69 -13.81 26.57
C PRO A 152 -13.95 -14.68 26.53
N LYS A 153 -15.13 -14.05 26.61
CA LYS A 153 -16.41 -14.73 26.47
C LYS A 153 -16.37 -15.56 25.19
N SER A 154 -16.65 -16.85 25.31
CA SER A 154 -16.78 -17.74 24.16
C SER A 154 -17.76 -17.12 23.17
N LEU A 155 -17.36 -17.06 21.90
CA LEU A 155 -18.26 -16.63 20.84
C LEU A 155 -19.42 -17.62 20.77
N SER A 156 -20.63 -17.11 20.56
CA SER A 156 -21.79 -17.99 20.39
C SER A 156 -21.61 -18.83 19.13
N ILE A 157 -22.19 -20.04 19.10
CA ILE A 157 -22.20 -20.89 17.89
C ILE A 157 -22.78 -20.10 16.71
N GLN A 158 -23.76 -19.24 16.95
CA GLN A 158 -24.33 -18.35 15.93
C GLN A 158 -23.30 -17.36 15.36
N ASP A 159 -22.46 -16.76 16.21
CA ASP A 159 -21.41 -15.85 15.76
C ASP A 159 -20.27 -16.61 15.07
N MET A 160 -19.95 -17.81 15.53
CA MET A 160 -19.02 -18.72 14.87
C MET A 160 -19.50 -19.12 13.46
N LEU A 161 -20.79 -19.42 13.31
CA LEU A 161 -21.41 -19.75 12.02
C LEU A 161 -21.52 -18.53 11.09
N LYS A 162 -21.70 -17.31 11.64
CA LYS A 162 -21.66 -16.06 10.86
C LYS A 162 -20.25 -15.78 10.33
N LEU A 163 -19.21 -16.04 11.13
CA LEU A 163 -17.80 -15.92 10.71
C LEU A 163 -17.45 -16.90 9.59
N GLY A 164 -17.99 -18.12 9.63
CA GLY A 164 -17.75 -19.15 8.59
C GLY A 164 -18.41 -18.88 7.23
N LYS A 165 -19.30 -17.89 7.13
CA LYS A 165 -20.03 -17.53 5.89
C LYS A 165 -19.60 -16.19 5.29
N VAL A 166 -18.39 -15.72 5.55
CA VAL A 166 -17.82 -14.61 4.78
C VAL A 166 -17.29 -15.16 3.44
N ILE A 167 -18.19 -15.70 2.62
CA ILE A 167 -17.94 -15.79 1.18
C ILE A 167 -18.20 -14.36 0.70
N SER A 168 -17.13 -13.59 0.51
CA SER A 168 -17.27 -12.33 -0.21
C SER A 168 -18.01 -12.66 -1.50
N LYS A 169 -19.19 -12.06 -1.72
CA LYS A 169 -19.95 -12.24 -2.95
C LYS A 169 -19.10 -11.60 -4.05
N LYS A 170 -18.17 -12.36 -4.62
CA LYS A 170 -17.37 -11.93 -5.76
C LYS A 170 -18.36 -11.81 -6.92
N SER A 171 -18.86 -10.61 -7.17
CA SER A 171 -19.73 -10.35 -8.30
C SER A 171 -18.91 -10.48 -9.58
N SER A 172 -19.25 -11.45 -10.43
CA SER A 172 -18.71 -11.49 -11.78
C SER A 172 -19.39 -10.40 -12.62
N THR A 173 -18.61 -9.76 -13.47
CA THR A 173 -19.11 -8.80 -14.46
C THR A 173 -18.81 -9.39 -15.84
N VAL A 174 -19.84 -9.55 -16.66
CA VAL A 174 -19.68 -9.90 -18.08
C VAL A 174 -19.22 -8.65 -18.82
N ILE A 175 -18.12 -8.76 -19.57
CA ILE A 175 -17.55 -7.67 -20.35
C ILE A 175 -17.46 -8.11 -21.81
N SER A 176 -18.03 -7.30 -22.70
CA SER A 176 -17.93 -7.46 -24.16
C SER A 176 -16.59 -6.87 -24.65
N ILE A 177 -15.70 -7.73 -25.11
CA ILE A 177 -14.36 -7.38 -25.58
C ILE A 177 -14.36 -7.27 -27.11
N TYR A 178 -13.94 -6.12 -27.61
CA TYR A 178 -13.70 -5.89 -29.03
C TYR A 178 -12.21 -5.98 -29.34
N LYS A 179 -11.85 -6.65 -30.42
CA LYS A 179 -10.47 -6.73 -30.92
C LYS A 179 -10.28 -5.71 -32.03
N PHE A 180 -9.14 -5.03 -32.06
CA PHE A 180 -8.74 -4.23 -33.21
C PHE A 180 -7.90 -5.11 -34.14
N ASP A 181 -8.31 -5.22 -35.39
CA ASP A 181 -7.58 -5.91 -36.45
C ASP A 181 -6.65 -4.91 -37.15
N PHE A 182 -5.36 -5.20 -37.11
CA PHE A 182 -4.33 -4.35 -37.72
C PHE A 182 -4.23 -4.52 -39.23
N GLU A 183 -4.62 -5.67 -39.78
CA GLU A 183 -4.53 -5.91 -41.22
C GLU A 183 -5.57 -5.07 -41.96
N HIS A 184 -6.80 -5.06 -41.44
CA HIS A 184 -7.93 -4.34 -42.02
C HIS A 184 -8.17 -2.98 -41.35
N MET A 185 -7.34 -2.59 -40.36
CA MET A 185 -7.45 -1.33 -39.61
C MET A 185 -8.85 -1.06 -39.06
N GLN A 186 -9.53 -2.09 -38.57
CA GLN A 186 -10.93 -2.03 -38.14
C GLN A 186 -11.17 -2.79 -36.83
N TRP A 187 -12.19 -2.37 -36.09
CA TRP A 187 -12.64 -3.08 -34.90
C TRP A 187 -13.48 -4.30 -35.28
N SER A 188 -13.44 -5.35 -34.46
CA SER A 188 -14.32 -6.50 -34.62
C SER A 188 -15.78 -6.08 -34.51
N ASN A 189 -16.63 -6.59 -35.42
CA ASN A 189 -18.07 -6.33 -35.40
C ASN A 189 -18.78 -7.14 -34.31
N VAL A 190 -18.25 -8.33 -34.01
CA VAL A 190 -18.78 -9.22 -32.98
C VAL A 190 -17.86 -9.13 -31.75
N PRO A 191 -18.38 -8.78 -30.57
CA PRO A 191 -17.61 -8.83 -29.34
C PRO A 191 -17.46 -10.26 -28.83
N MET A 192 -16.36 -10.53 -28.14
CA MET A 192 -16.19 -11.72 -27.32
C MET A 192 -16.62 -11.40 -25.90
N GLU A 193 -17.60 -12.13 -25.37
CA GLU A 193 -18.02 -11.98 -23.98
C GLU A 193 -17.12 -12.78 -23.06
N ALA A 194 -16.62 -12.13 -22.02
CA ALA A 194 -15.83 -12.78 -20.98
C ALA A 194 -16.27 -12.31 -19.60
N GLU A 195 -16.28 -13.26 -18.66
CA GLU A 195 -16.64 -13.01 -17.28
C GLU A 195 -15.40 -12.66 -16.46
N PHE A 196 -15.46 -11.52 -15.78
CA PHE A 196 -14.39 -11.04 -14.93
C PHE A 196 -14.85 -10.87 -13.49
N LEU A 197 -14.02 -11.37 -12.57
CA LEU A 197 -14.05 -11.04 -11.16
C LEU A 197 -13.24 -9.76 -10.97
N VAL A 198 -13.94 -8.62 -10.96
CA VAL A 198 -13.31 -7.31 -10.81
C VAL A 198 -13.21 -6.97 -9.31
N ALA A 199 -12.04 -6.52 -8.86
CA ALA A 199 -11.85 -6.06 -7.49
C ALA A 199 -12.78 -4.89 -7.16
N GLU A 200 -13.28 -4.84 -5.92
CA GLU A 200 -14.19 -3.78 -5.47
C GLU A 200 -13.51 -2.40 -5.42
N SER A 201 -12.25 -2.38 -4.99
CA SER A 201 -11.46 -1.16 -4.88
C SER A 201 -10.54 -0.97 -6.09
N PRO A 202 -10.42 0.27 -6.62
CA PRO A 202 -9.45 0.57 -7.66
C PRO A 202 -8.05 0.59 -7.06
N PHE A 203 -7.07 -0.03 -7.73
CA PHE A 203 -5.67 0.03 -7.30
C PHE A 203 -4.95 1.30 -7.78
N ALA A 204 -5.49 1.95 -8.83
CA ALA A 204 -4.98 3.21 -9.36
C ALA A 204 -6.10 4.08 -9.94
N SER A 205 -5.88 5.39 -9.98
CA SER A 205 -6.78 6.36 -10.59
C SER A 205 -5.97 7.38 -11.39
N GLY A 206 -6.37 7.62 -12.63
CA GLY A 206 -5.88 8.72 -13.46
C GLY A 206 -6.88 9.87 -13.52
N GLY A 207 -6.64 10.82 -14.44
CA GLY A 207 -7.52 11.98 -14.63
C GLY A 207 -8.90 11.65 -15.25
N PHE A 208 -8.98 10.61 -16.08
CA PHE A 208 -10.22 10.22 -16.78
C PHE A 208 -10.81 8.88 -16.32
N ARG A 209 -9.99 7.96 -15.80
CA ARG A 209 -10.39 6.58 -15.51
C ARG A 209 -9.79 6.05 -14.21
N ARG A 210 -10.47 5.09 -13.59
CA ARG A 210 -9.98 4.26 -12.50
C ARG A 210 -9.60 2.87 -13.02
N ALA A 211 -8.55 2.29 -12.48
CA ALA A 211 -8.07 0.97 -12.83
C ALA A 211 -8.35 -0.02 -11.69
N PHE A 212 -8.92 -1.16 -12.04
CA PHE A 212 -9.27 -2.24 -11.13
C PHE A 212 -8.51 -3.51 -11.55
N LYS A 213 -7.98 -4.25 -10.58
CA LYS A 213 -7.46 -5.59 -10.86
C LYS A 213 -8.64 -6.51 -11.15
N ALA A 214 -8.47 -7.41 -12.11
CA ALA A 214 -9.49 -8.38 -12.46
C ALA A 214 -8.85 -9.73 -12.80
N THR A 215 -9.55 -10.81 -12.49
CA THR A 215 -9.24 -12.15 -12.99
C THR A 215 -10.44 -12.63 -13.80
N SER A 216 -10.23 -13.56 -14.74
CA SER A 216 -11.32 -14.09 -15.55
C SER A 216 -11.61 -15.55 -15.22
N ILE A 217 -12.86 -15.95 -15.39
CA ILE A 217 -13.31 -17.34 -15.33
C ILE A 217 -13.51 -17.91 -16.74
N THR A 218 -13.46 -17.08 -17.79
CA THR A 218 -13.65 -17.52 -19.18
C THR A 218 -12.37 -18.16 -19.71
N GLU A 219 -12.50 -19.31 -20.37
CA GLU A 219 -11.37 -20.00 -21.00
C GLU A 219 -10.65 -19.09 -22.02
N GLY A 220 -9.32 -19.16 -22.05
CA GLY A 220 -8.47 -18.21 -22.78
C GLY A 220 -8.13 -16.91 -22.04
N PHE A 221 -8.85 -16.58 -20.96
CA PHE A 221 -8.58 -15.37 -20.14
C PHE A 221 -8.16 -15.68 -18.69
N LYS A 222 -8.26 -16.95 -18.24
CA LYS A 222 -7.99 -17.39 -16.85
C LYS A 222 -6.54 -17.21 -16.40
N GLU A 223 -5.58 -17.37 -17.30
CA GLU A 223 -4.15 -17.49 -16.94
C GLU A 223 -3.47 -16.15 -16.62
N VAL A 224 -4.11 -15.03 -16.97
CA VAL A 224 -3.49 -13.71 -16.90
C VAL A 224 -4.28 -12.80 -15.95
N THR A 225 -3.57 -11.93 -15.24
CA THR A 225 -4.19 -10.85 -14.47
C THR A 225 -4.56 -9.70 -15.39
N TRP A 226 -5.83 -9.29 -15.34
CA TRP A 226 -6.37 -8.24 -16.18
C TRP A 226 -6.51 -6.93 -15.41
N VAL A 227 -6.54 -5.83 -16.17
CA VAL A 227 -6.84 -4.49 -15.65
C VAL A 227 -8.08 -3.95 -16.34
N VAL A 228 -9.17 -3.84 -15.58
CA VAL A 228 -10.42 -3.23 -16.06
C VAL A 228 -10.38 -1.74 -15.73
N LYS A 229 -10.50 -0.89 -16.75
CA LYS A 229 -10.52 0.57 -16.59
C LYS A 229 -11.95 1.10 -16.75
N LYS A 230 -12.47 1.78 -15.73
CA LYS A 230 -13.80 2.42 -15.75
C LYS A 230 -13.66 3.93 -15.78
N TYR A 231 -14.48 4.62 -16.56
CA TYR A 231 -14.51 6.08 -16.56
C TYR A 231 -14.94 6.64 -15.19
N LEU A 232 -14.37 7.80 -14.84
CA LEU A 232 -14.89 8.60 -13.74
C LEU A 232 -16.22 9.21 -14.17
N LYS A 233 -17.16 9.41 -13.23
CA LYS A 233 -18.46 10.03 -13.52
C LYS A 233 -18.33 11.36 -14.26
N SER A 234 -17.40 12.21 -13.82
CA SER A 234 -17.09 13.49 -14.47
C SER A 234 -16.60 13.32 -15.91
N ALA A 235 -15.80 12.29 -16.19
CA ALA A 235 -15.33 12.00 -17.54
C ALA A 235 -16.46 11.45 -18.42
N SER A 236 -17.30 10.55 -17.89
CA SER A 236 -18.49 10.04 -18.57
C SER A 236 -19.47 11.16 -18.95
N GLU A 237 -19.66 12.15 -18.07
CA GLU A 237 -20.48 13.34 -18.35
C GLU A 237 -19.91 14.19 -19.48
N ILE A 238 -18.59 14.43 -19.49
CA ILE A 238 -17.92 15.15 -20.58
C ILE A 238 -18.08 14.42 -21.92
N ILE A 239 -17.86 13.10 -21.95
CA ILE A 239 -17.99 12.28 -23.16
C ILE A 239 -19.43 12.37 -23.72
N LYS A 240 -20.43 12.26 -22.85
CA LYS A 240 -21.83 12.43 -23.23
C LYS A 240 -22.14 13.83 -23.73
N ALA A 241 -21.55 14.87 -23.13
CA ALA A 241 -21.70 16.25 -23.59
C ALA A 241 -21.13 16.46 -25.00
N THR A 242 -20.10 15.71 -25.39
CA THR A 242 -19.54 15.67 -26.75
C THR A 242 -20.36 14.79 -27.72
N GLN A 243 -21.52 14.27 -27.30
CA GLN A 243 -22.37 13.36 -28.09
C GLN A 243 -21.66 12.04 -28.47
N GLU A 244 -20.66 11.63 -27.71
CA GLU A 244 -19.97 10.34 -27.90
C GLU A 244 -20.43 9.32 -26.86
N THR A 245 -20.26 8.04 -27.20
CA THR A 245 -20.40 6.94 -26.24
C THR A 245 -19.03 6.61 -25.62
N GLU A 246 -19.02 6.06 -24.41
CA GLU A 246 -17.79 5.61 -23.75
C GLU A 246 -17.02 4.58 -24.60
N GLU A 247 -17.75 3.73 -25.33
CA GLU A 247 -17.18 2.76 -26.27
C GLU A 247 -16.52 3.45 -27.46
N SER A 248 -17.24 4.35 -28.15
CA SER A 248 -16.72 5.09 -29.31
C SER A 248 -15.47 5.89 -28.93
N HIS A 249 -15.54 6.63 -27.82
CA HIS A 249 -14.41 7.40 -27.30
C HIS A 249 -13.20 6.48 -26.98
N THR A 250 -13.44 5.29 -26.42
CA THR A 250 -12.37 4.32 -26.12
C THR A 250 -11.74 3.77 -27.41
N LYS A 251 -12.56 3.40 -28.40
CA LYS A 251 -12.09 2.90 -29.70
C LYS A 251 -11.21 3.94 -30.40
N LYS A 252 -11.65 5.20 -30.46
CA LYS A 252 -10.87 6.32 -31.01
C LYS A 252 -9.55 6.51 -30.26
N SER A 253 -9.59 6.50 -28.93
CA SER A 253 -8.38 6.68 -28.11
C SER A 253 -7.33 5.60 -28.39
N VAL A 254 -7.74 4.34 -28.52
CA VAL A 254 -6.83 3.22 -28.83
C VAL A 254 -6.29 3.33 -30.25
N GLN A 255 -7.14 3.67 -31.23
CA GLN A 255 -6.70 3.87 -32.61
C GLN A 255 -5.68 5.00 -32.74
N MET A 256 -5.85 6.11 -32.01
CA MET A 256 -4.87 7.20 -32.00
C MET A 256 -3.55 6.83 -31.34
N LEU A 257 -3.58 6.02 -30.27
CA LEU A 257 -2.37 5.54 -29.58
C LEU A 257 -1.56 4.57 -30.44
N LEU A 258 -2.23 3.76 -31.26
CA LEU A 258 -1.60 2.82 -32.19
C LEU A 258 -1.24 3.46 -33.54
N GLY A 259 -1.80 4.64 -33.84
CA GLY A 259 -1.76 5.30 -35.14
C GLY A 259 -0.59 6.23 -35.51
N PRO A 260 0.40 6.65 -34.67
CA PRO A 260 1.42 7.59 -35.13
C PRO A 260 2.71 6.95 -35.66
N GLN A 261 2.85 5.63 -35.72
CA GLN A 261 4.07 5.01 -36.26
C GLN A 261 4.04 4.77 -37.79
N PHE A 262 2.88 4.92 -38.45
CA PHE A 262 2.70 4.56 -39.87
C PHE A 262 2.15 5.67 -40.78
N CYS A 263 2.04 6.91 -40.31
CA CYS A 263 1.75 8.03 -41.20
C CYS A 263 3.06 8.53 -41.84
N ILE A 264 3.53 7.83 -42.86
CA ILE A 264 4.40 8.47 -43.88
C ILE A 264 3.50 9.49 -44.59
N PRO A 265 3.85 10.79 -44.62
CA PRO A 265 3.17 11.70 -45.54
C PRO A 265 3.57 11.29 -46.95
N THR A 266 2.63 10.73 -47.72
CA THR A 266 2.78 10.73 -49.17
C THR A 266 2.62 12.17 -49.61
N GLU A 267 3.73 12.87 -49.78
CA GLU A 267 3.77 14.08 -50.60
C GLU A 267 3.39 13.68 -52.01
N GLY A 268 2.12 13.93 -52.37
CA GLY A 268 1.71 14.02 -53.75
C GLY A 268 2.34 15.26 -54.35
N THR A 269 3.37 15.06 -55.18
CA THR A 269 3.76 16.02 -56.21
C THR A 269 3.29 15.47 -57.56
N ASN A 270 2.71 16.39 -58.35
CA ASN A 270 2.02 16.19 -59.63
C ASN A 270 2.76 15.33 -60.66
#